data_AF-A0A1F6CXU7-F1
#
_entry.id   AF-A0A1F6CXU7-F1
#
_cell.length_a   1.000
_cell.length_b   1.000
_cell.length_c   1.000
_cell.angle_alpha   90.00
_cell.angle_beta   90.00
_cell.angle_gamma   90.00
#
_symmetry.space_group_name_H-M   'P 1'
#
loop_
_entity.id
_entity.type
_entity.pdbx_description
1 polymer ?
#
loop_
_entity_poly.entity_id
_entity_poly.type
_entity_poly.pdbx_seq_one_letter_code
_entity_poly.pdbx_strand_id
1 'polypeptide(L)'
;MKKIQMRAAYVVEIVTPKKFILNGLWFGPKKPKRVIIWIHGLGSSMFGKLLIADELVDHETAVLVFNNRGHNKVASVSGVGGKRIKGGAAHEVFTDCIDDIEGAINFARHAGVKNIYLAGHSTGSQKSAYWGYKKGKRVKGIILLAPMSDYSAATMLSGKRAVTRAAEVARKLVRKGRAHDLLPADVWDWKLLADAQRFLSLYSGESVEELFPYSQPHKNPTALKKSRVPTLVLLAEKDEFADRPAKKIAEWFDGHIRAPHRVVIVPKVPHSFKDGEKEVARAIRQFLRPRKTQ
;
A
#
# COMPACT_ATOMS: atom_id res chain seq x y z
N MET A 1 27.86 -22.47 8.26
CA MET A 1 27.66 -21.02 8.05
C MET A 1 26.62 -20.82 6.94
N LYS A 2 25.58 -20.00 7.14
CA LYS A 2 24.67 -19.65 6.02
C LYS A 2 25.50 -18.90 4.97
N LYS A 3 25.50 -19.38 3.72
CA LYS A 3 26.21 -18.76 2.61
C LYS A 3 25.71 -17.31 2.46
N ILE A 4 26.61 -16.33 2.47
CA ILE A 4 26.25 -14.93 2.19
C ILE A 4 25.68 -14.89 0.77
N GLN A 5 24.40 -14.57 0.63
CA GLN A 5 23.72 -14.47 -0.65
C GLN A 5 23.59 -13.01 -1.04
N MET A 6 24.51 -12.50 -1.86
CA MET A 6 24.35 -11.20 -2.51
C MET A 6 23.46 -11.36 -3.74
N ARG A 7 22.54 -10.40 -3.95
CA ARG A 7 21.65 -10.40 -5.11
C ARG A 7 21.77 -9.10 -5.89
N ALA A 8 21.60 -9.21 -7.21
CA ALA A 8 21.66 -8.06 -8.09
C ALA A 8 20.44 -7.15 -7.89
N ALA A 9 20.71 -5.85 -7.76
CA ALA A 9 19.73 -4.78 -7.76
C ALA A 9 20.23 -3.63 -8.65
N TYR A 10 19.31 -3.00 -9.37
CA TYR A 10 19.62 -1.83 -10.20
C TYR A 10 18.92 -0.60 -9.63
N VAL A 11 19.65 0.50 -9.50
CA VAL A 11 19.05 1.80 -9.17
C VAL A 11 18.18 2.25 -10.35
N VAL A 12 16.97 2.70 -10.05
CA VAL A 12 16.05 3.23 -11.05
C VAL A 12 15.47 4.56 -10.60
N GLU A 13 15.24 5.42 -11.59
CA GLU A 13 14.53 6.68 -11.43
C GLU A 13 13.19 6.59 -12.18
N ILE A 14 12.10 6.85 -11.47
CA ILE A 14 10.75 6.80 -12.02
C ILE A 14 10.22 8.22 -12.14
N VAL A 15 9.91 8.65 -13.36
CA VAL A 15 9.22 9.93 -13.60
C VAL A 15 7.72 9.69 -13.70
N THR A 16 6.95 10.32 -12.81
CA THR A 16 5.48 10.22 -12.81
C THR A 16 4.86 11.07 -13.92
N PRO A 17 3.59 10.83 -14.32
CA PRO A 17 2.88 11.70 -15.25
C PRO A 17 2.87 13.19 -14.84
N LYS A 18 2.69 13.50 -13.55
CA LYS A 18 2.80 14.87 -13.00
C LYS A 18 4.25 15.34 -12.77
N LYS A 19 5.23 14.64 -13.33
CA LYS A 19 6.66 14.99 -13.35
C LYS A 19 7.32 15.01 -11.96
N PHE A 20 6.89 14.15 -11.04
CA PHE A 20 7.65 13.86 -9.84
C PHE A 20 8.70 12.77 -10.12
N ILE A 21 9.80 12.81 -9.39
CA ILE A 21 10.91 11.87 -9.50
C ILE A 21 10.89 10.97 -8.27
N LEU A 22 10.69 9.67 -8.49
CA LEU A 22 10.61 8.65 -7.43
C LEU A 22 11.80 7.69 -7.55
N ASN A 23 12.59 7.60 -6.50
CA ASN A 23 13.73 6.69 -6.42
C ASN A 23 13.26 5.25 -6.18
N GLY A 24 13.89 4.28 -6.84
CA GLY A 24 13.57 2.88 -6.66
C GLY A 24 14.75 1.94 -6.91
N LEU A 25 14.47 0.66 -6.67
CA LEU A 25 15.37 -0.45 -6.98
C LEU A 25 14.62 -1.52 -7.78
N TRP A 26 15.30 -2.05 -8.79
CA TRP A 26 14.86 -3.20 -9.57
C TRP A 26 15.63 -4.44 -9.15
N PHE A 27 14.93 -5.40 -8.56
CA PHE A 27 15.50 -6.70 -8.19
C PHE A 27 15.17 -7.75 -9.25
N GLY A 28 16.17 -8.58 -9.58
CA GLY A 28 16.00 -9.69 -10.52
C GLY A 28 16.51 -9.40 -11.94
N PRO A 29 16.05 -10.17 -12.95
CA PRO A 29 16.58 -10.07 -14.31
C PRO A 29 16.18 -8.73 -14.96
N LYS A 30 17.04 -8.19 -15.84
CA LYS A 30 16.76 -6.95 -16.59
C LYS A 30 15.61 -7.09 -17.60
N LYS A 31 15.36 -8.32 -18.08
CA LYS A 31 14.32 -8.65 -19.07
C LYS A 31 13.38 -9.74 -18.53
N PRO A 32 12.59 -9.47 -17.49
CA PRO A 32 11.69 -10.47 -16.92
C PRO A 32 10.45 -10.64 -17.80
N LYS A 33 9.78 -11.78 -17.65
CA LYS A 33 8.45 -12.02 -18.23
C LYS A 33 7.35 -11.25 -17.48
N ARG A 34 7.54 -11.03 -16.18
CA ARG A 34 6.62 -10.31 -15.31
C ARG A 34 7.33 -9.47 -14.27
N VAL A 35 6.68 -8.41 -13.81
CA VAL A 35 7.17 -7.58 -12.71
C VAL A 35 6.09 -7.40 -11.67
N ILE A 36 6.51 -7.45 -10.41
CA ILE A 36 5.69 -7.07 -9.26
C ILE A 36 6.17 -5.69 -8.82
N ILE A 37 5.29 -4.71 -8.88
CA ILE A 37 5.54 -3.37 -8.37
C ILE A 37 5.13 -3.36 -6.90
N TRP A 38 6.10 -3.19 -6.02
CA TRP A 38 5.92 -3.19 -4.58
C TRP A 38 5.64 -1.78 -4.05
N ILE A 39 4.52 -1.61 -3.36
CA ILE A 39 4.05 -0.35 -2.80
C ILE A 39 4.09 -0.46 -1.29
N HIS A 40 5.03 0.28 -0.67
CA HIS A 40 5.17 0.29 0.79
C HIS A 40 4.03 1.06 1.48
N GLY A 41 3.79 0.70 2.74
CA GLY A 41 2.81 1.36 3.61
C GLY A 41 3.33 2.62 4.32
N LEU A 42 2.54 3.09 5.27
CA LEU A 42 2.69 4.36 6.00
C LEU A 42 4.05 4.45 6.69
N GLY A 43 4.75 5.57 6.48
CA GLY A 43 6.04 5.85 7.13
C GLY A 43 7.21 4.97 6.68
N SER A 44 6.97 4.00 5.80
CA SER A 44 7.97 3.07 5.27
C SER A 44 8.70 3.68 4.07
N SER A 45 9.55 2.88 3.41
CA SER A 45 10.27 3.25 2.19
C SER A 45 10.47 2.03 1.29
N MET A 46 11.15 2.20 0.17
CA MET A 46 11.56 1.12 -0.73
C MET A 46 12.41 0.02 -0.04
N PHE A 47 13.00 0.31 1.13
CA PHE A 47 13.76 -0.67 1.92
C PHE A 47 12.87 -1.50 2.87
N GLY A 48 11.58 -1.18 2.98
CA GLY A 48 10.65 -1.92 3.79
C GLY A 48 10.27 -3.27 3.15
N LYS A 49 10.36 -4.35 3.94
CA LYS A 49 9.90 -5.70 3.55
C LYS A 49 10.66 -6.31 2.36
N LEU A 50 11.93 -5.91 2.18
CA LEU A 50 12.78 -6.45 1.12
C LEU A 50 12.94 -7.97 1.17
N LEU A 51 12.83 -8.62 2.33
CA LEU A 51 12.90 -10.09 2.42
C LEU A 51 11.75 -10.78 1.66
N ILE A 52 10.54 -10.22 1.70
CA ILE A 52 9.41 -10.75 0.91
C ILE A 52 9.64 -10.47 -0.57
N ALA A 53 10.06 -9.25 -0.91
CA ALA A 53 10.38 -8.86 -2.28
C ALA A 53 11.46 -9.78 -2.87
N ASP A 54 12.48 -10.12 -2.08
CA ASP A 54 13.57 -11.00 -2.46
C ASP A 54 13.11 -12.44 -2.70
N GLU A 55 12.24 -12.96 -1.83
CA GLU A 55 11.62 -14.27 -2.01
C GLU A 55 10.73 -14.35 -3.26
N LEU A 56 10.36 -13.24 -3.90
CA LEU A 56 9.55 -13.22 -5.13
C LEU A 56 10.38 -13.20 -6.42
N VAL A 57 11.68 -12.86 -6.34
CA VAL A 57 12.56 -12.76 -7.50
C VAL A 57 12.91 -14.16 -8.02
N ASP A 58 12.80 -14.35 -9.34
CA ASP A 58 13.27 -15.53 -10.06
C ASP A 58 13.69 -15.17 -11.50
N HIS A 59 13.99 -16.17 -12.32
CA HIS A 59 14.43 -15.97 -13.70
C HIS A 59 13.35 -15.37 -14.63
N GLU A 60 12.07 -15.44 -14.27
CA GLU A 60 10.95 -14.84 -15.02
C GLU A 60 10.37 -13.58 -14.36
N THR A 61 10.64 -13.36 -13.06
CA THR A 61 9.96 -12.38 -12.21
C THR A 61 10.96 -11.41 -11.62
N ALA A 62 10.80 -10.13 -11.97
CA ALA A 62 11.46 -9.03 -11.27
C ALA A 62 10.53 -8.38 -10.24
N VAL A 63 11.12 -7.67 -9.28
CA VAL A 63 10.40 -6.84 -8.33
C VAL A 63 10.91 -5.41 -8.40
N LEU A 64 10.01 -4.47 -8.67
CA LEU A 64 10.27 -3.03 -8.63
C LEU A 64 9.79 -2.49 -7.28
N VAL A 65 10.72 -2.07 -6.42
CA VAL A 65 10.42 -1.32 -5.20
C VAL A 65 10.73 0.15 -5.45
N PHE A 66 9.95 1.06 -4.87
CA PHE A 66 10.18 2.50 -5.02
C PHE A 66 9.62 3.29 -3.83
N ASN A 67 10.15 4.49 -3.63
CA ASN A 67 9.60 5.46 -2.70
C ASN A 67 8.42 6.18 -3.36
N ASN A 68 7.18 5.88 -2.95
CA ASN A 68 6.05 6.74 -3.29
C ASN A 68 6.14 8.06 -2.49
N ARG A 69 5.37 9.08 -2.86
CA ARG A 69 5.48 10.42 -2.22
C ARG A 69 5.16 10.44 -0.73
N GLY A 70 4.54 9.39 -0.19
CA GLY A 70 4.32 9.16 1.24
C GLY A 70 5.43 8.40 1.99
N HIS A 71 6.64 8.31 1.44
CA HIS A 71 7.76 7.60 2.06
C HIS A 71 8.39 8.32 3.27
N ASN A 72 8.92 7.56 4.23
CA ASN A 72 9.42 8.06 5.51
C ASN A 72 8.35 8.87 6.27
N LYS A 73 8.70 9.45 7.42
CA LYS A 73 7.75 10.29 8.19
C LYS A 73 7.51 11.64 7.53
N VAL A 74 8.61 12.33 7.20
CA VAL A 74 8.64 13.60 6.49
C VAL A 74 9.72 13.48 5.43
N ALA A 75 9.40 13.87 4.20
CA ALA A 75 10.32 13.79 3.09
C ALA A 75 10.22 15.03 2.20
N SER A 76 11.27 15.25 1.42
CA SER A 76 11.22 16.18 0.29
C SER A 76 11.14 15.37 -0.99
N VAL A 77 10.11 15.61 -1.78
CA VAL A 77 9.90 14.94 -3.07
C VAL A 77 10.34 15.87 -4.19
N SER A 78 11.29 15.41 -4.99
CA SER A 78 11.78 16.12 -6.16
C SER A 78 10.85 15.93 -7.36
N GLY A 79 10.83 16.91 -8.24
CA GLY A 79 10.21 16.84 -9.56
C GLY A 79 11.15 17.38 -10.64
N VAL A 80 10.79 17.10 -11.88
CA VAL A 80 11.53 17.58 -13.06
C VAL A 80 11.58 19.11 -13.04
N GLY A 81 12.72 19.68 -13.45
CA GLY A 81 12.92 21.14 -13.47
C GLY A 81 13.15 21.76 -12.10
N GLY A 82 13.64 20.99 -11.12
CA GLY A 82 14.01 21.51 -9.80
C GLY A 82 12.83 21.73 -8.83
N LYS A 83 11.60 21.35 -9.24
CA LYS A 83 10.42 21.39 -8.35
C LYS A 83 10.67 20.54 -7.10
N ARG A 84 10.29 21.05 -5.93
CA ARG A 84 10.32 20.29 -4.67
C ARG A 84 9.04 20.52 -3.87
N ILE A 85 8.48 19.45 -3.30
CA ILE A 85 7.35 19.55 -2.38
C ILE A 85 7.67 18.85 -1.06
N LYS A 86 6.97 19.24 0.01
CA LYS A 86 6.93 18.45 1.24
C LYS A 86 6.07 17.22 0.99
N GLY A 87 6.56 16.08 1.43
CA GLY A 87 5.89 14.80 1.35
C GLY A 87 6.23 13.95 2.58
N GLY A 88 6.19 12.64 2.37
CA GLY A 88 6.26 11.65 3.43
C GLY A 88 4.91 11.44 4.10
N ALA A 89 4.86 10.45 4.98
CA ALA A 89 3.63 9.97 5.59
C ALA A 89 2.82 11.10 6.25
N ALA A 90 3.48 12.10 6.84
CA ALA A 90 2.84 13.21 7.53
C ALA A 90 2.10 14.18 6.60
N HIS A 91 2.54 14.31 5.34
CA HIS A 91 2.03 15.28 4.36
C HIS A 91 1.41 14.62 3.13
N GLU A 92 1.29 13.29 3.13
CA GLU A 92 0.80 12.55 1.99
C GLU A 92 -0.65 12.93 1.66
N VAL A 93 -0.88 13.31 0.40
CA VAL A 93 -2.21 13.38 -0.19
C VAL A 93 -2.50 12.01 -0.80
N PHE A 94 -3.39 11.23 -0.18
CA PHE A 94 -3.60 9.84 -0.58
C PHE A 94 -3.90 9.64 -2.08
N THR A 95 -4.76 10.49 -2.66
CA THR A 95 -5.18 10.35 -4.06
C THR A 95 -4.06 10.53 -5.07
N ASP A 96 -2.94 11.12 -4.65
CA ASP A 96 -1.75 11.31 -5.46
C ASP A 96 -0.98 9.99 -5.69
N CYS A 97 -1.28 8.93 -4.94
CA CYS A 97 -0.76 7.58 -5.20
C CYS A 97 -1.09 7.08 -6.62
N ILE A 98 -2.15 7.59 -7.25
CA ILE A 98 -2.48 7.25 -8.64
C ILE A 98 -1.34 7.63 -9.57
N ASP A 99 -0.80 8.84 -9.42
CA ASP A 99 0.27 9.36 -10.26
C ASP A 99 1.58 8.58 -10.04
N ASP A 100 1.87 8.25 -8.78
CA ASP A 100 3.06 7.49 -8.39
C ASP A 100 3.05 6.08 -8.99
N ILE A 101 1.92 5.39 -8.86
CA ILE A 101 1.75 4.03 -9.40
C ILE A 101 1.73 4.06 -10.93
N GLU A 102 1.10 5.06 -11.57
CA GLU A 102 1.18 5.23 -13.02
C GLU A 102 2.63 5.43 -13.50
N GLY A 103 3.44 6.21 -12.78
CA GLY A 103 4.87 6.36 -13.05
C GLY A 103 5.59 5.02 -13.02
N ALA A 104 5.41 4.23 -11.96
CA ALA A 104 6.04 2.92 -11.82
C ALA A 104 5.59 1.92 -12.90
N ILE A 105 4.29 1.91 -13.26
CA ILE A 105 3.75 1.10 -14.35
C ILE A 105 4.35 1.53 -15.69
N ASN A 106 4.43 2.84 -15.95
CA ASN A 106 5.04 3.36 -17.16
C ASN A 106 6.50 2.93 -17.25
N PHE A 107 7.29 3.08 -16.18
CA PHE A 107 8.67 2.62 -16.13
C PHE A 107 8.79 1.14 -16.49
N ALA A 108 8.01 0.26 -15.84
CA ALA A 108 7.99 -1.17 -16.12
C ALA A 108 7.61 -1.50 -17.59
N ARG A 109 6.70 -0.74 -18.19
CA ARG A 109 6.31 -0.90 -19.60
C ARG A 109 7.42 -0.47 -20.56
N HIS A 110 8.12 0.64 -20.27
CA HIS A 110 9.28 1.09 -21.06
C HIS A 110 10.44 0.10 -20.97
N ALA A 111 10.59 -0.59 -19.83
CA ALA A 111 11.50 -1.73 -19.70
C ALA A 111 11.05 -3.00 -20.46
N GLY A 112 9.93 -2.94 -21.21
CA GLY A 112 9.44 -4.01 -22.07
C GLY A 112 8.54 -5.04 -21.38
N VAL A 113 8.20 -4.86 -20.09
CA VAL A 113 7.46 -5.88 -19.33
C VAL A 113 5.96 -5.80 -19.60
N LYS A 114 5.36 -6.93 -20.01
CA LYS A 114 3.93 -6.99 -20.36
C LYS A 114 3.01 -7.38 -19.19
N ASN A 115 3.49 -8.23 -18.29
CA ASN A 115 2.73 -8.76 -17.16
C ASN A 115 3.12 -8.02 -15.89
N ILE A 116 2.29 -7.06 -15.48
CA ILE A 116 2.54 -6.19 -14.33
C ILE A 116 1.54 -6.53 -13.24
N TYR A 117 2.01 -6.66 -12.00
CA TYR A 117 1.20 -6.85 -10.81
C TYR A 117 1.53 -5.76 -9.80
N LEU A 118 0.54 -5.34 -9.01
CA LEU A 118 0.77 -4.43 -7.88
C LEU A 118 0.72 -5.23 -6.58
N ALA A 119 1.72 -5.06 -5.71
CA ALA A 119 1.74 -5.65 -4.38
C ALA A 119 1.86 -4.54 -3.33
N GLY A 120 0.78 -4.28 -2.62
CA GLY A 120 0.72 -3.28 -1.56
C GLY A 120 0.86 -3.92 -0.19
N HIS A 121 1.76 -3.41 0.65
CA HIS A 121 1.84 -3.80 2.07
C HIS A 121 1.23 -2.72 2.96
N SER A 122 0.42 -3.12 3.96
CA SER A 122 -0.23 -2.21 4.90
C SER A 122 -1.02 -1.13 4.12
N THR A 123 -0.82 0.17 4.38
CA THR A 123 -1.48 1.26 3.62
C THR A 123 -1.14 1.29 2.12
N GLY A 124 -0.09 0.59 1.68
CA GLY A 124 0.17 0.32 0.27
C GLY A 124 -0.92 -0.54 -0.39
N SER A 125 -1.66 -1.33 0.39
CA SER A 125 -2.85 -2.06 -0.04
C SER A 125 -3.97 -1.10 -0.43
N GLN A 126 -4.23 -0.06 0.37
CA GLN A 126 -5.22 0.99 0.05
C GLN A 126 -4.84 1.65 -1.29
N LYS A 127 -3.57 2.04 -1.46
CA LYS A 127 -3.07 2.66 -2.70
C LYS A 127 -3.26 1.73 -3.92
N SER A 128 -2.91 0.45 -3.77
CA SER A 128 -3.04 -0.55 -4.83
C SER A 128 -4.50 -0.80 -5.22
N ALA A 129 -5.39 -0.96 -4.23
CA ALA A 129 -6.82 -1.15 -4.43
C ALA A 129 -7.47 0.10 -5.05
N TYR A 130 -7.10 1.30 -4.60
CA TYR A 130 -7.58 2.57 -5.16
C TYR A 130 -7.19 2.71 -6.63
N TRP A 131 -5.92 2.44 -6.96
CA TRP A 131 -5.46 2.45 -8.35
C TRP A 131 -6.22 1.41 -9.19
N GLY A 132 -6.39 0.20 -8.68
CA GLY A 132 -7.16 -0.86 -9.35
C GLY A 132 -8.59 -0.45 -9.65
N TYR A 133 -9.23 0.25 -8.71
CA TYR A 133 -10.57 0.79 -8.89
C TYR A 133 -10.62 1.93 -9.92
N LYS A 134 -9.69 2.88 -9.86
CA LYS A 134 -9.72 4.11 -10.68
C LYS A 134 -9.21 3.91 -12.10
N LYS A 135 -8.25 3.00 -12.29
CA LYS A 135 -7.52 2.81 -13.55
C LYS A 135 -7.76 1.41 -14.08
N GLY A 136 -7.47 0.38 -13.29
CA GLY A 136 -7.84 -1.05 -13.46
C GLY A 136 -7.36 -1.77 -14.72
N LYS A 137 -7.10 -1.03 -15.80
CA LYS A 137 -6.52 -1.49 -17.06
C LYS A 137 -5.00 -1.39 -16.90
N ARG A 138 -4.24 -2.27 -17.56
CA ARG A 138 -2.75 -2.32 -17.60
C ARG A 138 -2.04 -3.15 -16.53
N VAL A 139 -2.74 -3.73 -15.56
CA VAL A 139 -2.17 -4.74 -14.62
C VAL A 139 -2.91 -6.06 -14.72
N LYS A 140 -2.24 -7.16 -14.40
CA LYS A 140 -2.78 -8.52 -14.43
C LYS A 140 -3.39 -8.95 -13.10
N GLY A 141 -3.00 -8.31 -12.00
CA GLY A 141 -3.53 -8.59 -10.68
C GLY A 141 -3.04 -7.61 -9.63
N ILE A 142 -3.74 -7.58 -8.50
CA ILE A 142 -3.39 -6.83 -7.30
C ILE A 142 -3.22 -7.81 -6.15
N ILE A 143 -2.20 -7.58 -5.32
CA ILE A 143 -1.89 -8.34 -4.12
C ILE A 143 -1.95 -7.36 -2.95
N LEU A 144 -2.83 -7.62 -2.01
CA LEU A 144 -3.02 -6.83 -0.79
C LEU A 144 -2.43 -7.61 0.38
N LEU A 145 -1.34 -7.10 0.97
CA LEU A 145 -0.67 -7.71 2.12
C LEU A 145 -1.00 -6.91 3.39
N ALA A 146 -1.58 -7.58 4.37
CA ALA A 146 -2.09 -7.00 5.60
C ALA A 146 -2.98 -5.75 5.37
N PRO A 147 -4.03 -5.84 4.52
CA PRO A 147 -4.94 -4.72 4.30
C PRO A 147 -5.87 -4.51 5.50
N MET A 148 -5.53 -3.53 6.34
CA MET A 148 -6.30 -3.12 7.52
C MET A 148 -6.98 -1.76 7.30
N SER A 149 -8.05 -1.50 8.03
CA SER A 149 -8.64 -0.16 8.17
C SER A 149 -7.84 0.66 9.17
N ASP A 150 -7.23 1.77 8.72
CA ASP A 150 -6.48 2.68 9.59
C ASP A 150 -7.40 3.34 10.64
N TYR A 151 -8.66 3.66 10.27
CA TYR A 151 -9.65 4.16 11.21
C TYR A 151 -9.97 3.15 12.31
N SER A 152 -10.17 1.88 11.94
CA SER A 152 -10.47 0.81 12.90
C SER A 152 -9.29 0.57 13.85
N ALA A 153 -8.09 0.51 13.30
CA ALA A 153 -6.86 0.36 14.06
C ALA A 153 -6.65 1.53 15.03
N ALA A 154 -6.80 2.77 14.56
CA ALA A 154 -6.68 3.96 15.41
C ALA A 154 -7.75 4.01 16.51
N THR A 155 -8.99 3.60 16.21
CA THR A 155 -10.08 3.53 17.19
C THR A 155 -9.79 2.50 18.27
N MET A 156 -9.23 1.34 17.91
CA MET A 156 -8.81 0.30 18.85
C MET A 156 -7.64 0.76 19.73
N LEU A 157 -6.60 1.35 19.12
CA LEU A 157 -5.35 1.68 19.81
C LEU A 157 -5.43 2.95 20.65
N SER A 158 -6.11 3.98 20.16
CA SER A 158 -6.17 5.31 20.79
C SER A 158 -7.53 5.63 21.41
N GLY A 159 -8.55 4.81 21.13
CA GLY A 159 -9.91 5.03 21.59
C GLY A 159 -10.70 5.99 20.71
N LYS A 160 -11.98 5.65 20.46
CA LYS A 160 -12.88 6.42 19.59
C LYS A 160 -12.97 7.90 19.96
N ARG A 161 -13.02 8.24 21.25
CA ARG A 161 -13.12 9.63 21.73
C ARG A 161 -11.90 10.46 21.33
N ALA A 162 -10.69 9.89 21.44
CA ALA A 162 -9.46 10.57 21.05
C ALA A 162 -9.41 10.82 19.54
N VAL A 163 -9.76 9.80 18.75
CA VAL A 163 -9.85 9.91 17.28
C VAL A 163 -10.85 11.00 16.87
N THR A 164 -12.05 11.01 17.46
CA THR A 164 -13.07 12.04 17.17
C THR A 164 -12.58 13.44 17.51
N ARG A 165 -12.00 13.63 18.70
CA ARG A 165 -11.45 14.93 19.14
C ARG A 165 -10.37 15.42 18.17
N ALA A 166 -9.42 14.55 17.81
CA ALA A 166 -8.37 14.89 16.86
C ALA A 166 -8.93 15.23 15.46
N ALA A 167 -9.96 14.50 15.01
CA ALA A 167 -10.64 14.78 13.75
C ALA A 167 -11.34 16.16 13.76
N GLU A 168 -11.94 16.57 14.88
CA GLU A 168 -12.54 17.90 15.03
C GLU A 168 -11.50 19.01 14.94
N VAL A 169 -10.36 18.84 15.62
CA VAL A 169 -9.24 19.78 15.55
C VAL A 169 -8.71 19.88 14.11
N ALA A 170 -8.48 18.74 13.46
CA ALA A 170 -8.01 18.69 12.08
C ALA A 170 -9.01 19.37 11.11
N ARG A 171 -10.32 19.12 11.24
CA ARG A 171 -11.35 19.83 10.45
C ARG A 171 -11.35 21.34 10.71
N LYS A 172 -11.10 21.78 11.96
CA LYS A 172 -10.97 23.21 12.28
C LYS A 172 -9.75 23.84 11.63
N LEU A 173 -8.61 23.14 11.61
CA LEU A 173 -7.40 23.61 10.92
C LEU A 173 -7.62 23.71 9.41
N VAL A 174 -8.21 22.69 8.78
CA VAL A 174 -8.54 22.71 7.34
C VAL A 174 -9.46 23.87 6.99
N ARG A 175 -10.55 24.09 7.76
CA ARG A 175 -11.47 25.23 7.54
C ARG A 175 -10.80 26.59 7.66
N LYS A 176 -9.70 26.69 8.39
CA LYS A 176 -8.88 27.92 8.54
C LYS A 176 -7.78 28.04 7.47
N GLY A 177 -7.78 27.20 6.43
CA GLY A 177 -6.73 27.19 5.41
C GLY A 177 -5.41 26.56 5.86
N ARG A 178 -5.39 25.88 7.02
CA ARG A 178 -4.19 25.31 7.66
C ARG A 178 -4.15 23.79 7.51
N ALA A 179 -4.47 23.29 6.31
CA ALA A 179 -4.60 21.87 6.04
C ALA A 179 -3.27 21.09 6.17
N HIS A 180 -2.14 21.76 5.96
CA HIS A 180 -0.80 21.17 6.01
C HIS A 180 -0.04 21.46 7.32
N ASP A 181 -0.74 22.00 8.31
CA ASP A 181 -0.19 22.14 9.65
C ASP A 181 -0.28 20.81 10.38
N LEU A 182 0.81 20.42 11.04
CA LEU A 182 0.87 19.26 11.92
C LEU A 182 -0.16 19.40 13.04
N LEU A 183 -0.82 18.29 13.39
CA LEU A 183 -1.66 18.30 14.59
C LEU A 183 -0.80 18.61 15.82
N PRO A 184 -1.34 19.39 16.78
CA PRO A 184 -0.69 19.59 18.07
C PRO A 184 -0.41 18.26 18.78
N ALA A 185 0.74 18.13 19.43
CA ALA A 185 1.17 16.87 20.05
C ALA A 185 0.28 16.43 21.24
N ASP A 186 -0.43 17.37 21.87
CA ASP A 186 -1.44 17.11 22.91
C ASP A 186 -2.78 16.63 22.34
N VAL A 187 -2.97 16.73 21.03
CA VAL A 187 -4.19 16.29 20.31
C VAL A 187 -4.00 14.91 19.70
N TRP A 188 -2.82 14.59 19.18
CA TRP A 188 -2.55 13.31 18.53
C TRP A 188 -1.10 12.84 18.74
N ASP A 189 -0.91 11.54 18.92
CA ASP A 189 0.41 10.95 19.19
C ASP A 189 1.39 11.27 18.05
N TRP A 190 2.51 11.90 18.42
CA TRP A 190 3.60 12.28 17.52
C TRP A 190 4.26 11.07 16.82
N LYS A 191 4.12 9.85 17.36
CA LYS A 191 4.56 8.62 16.67
C LYS A 191 3.81 8.40 15.36
N LEU A 192 2.57 8.90 15.24
CA LEU A 192 1.70 8.89 14.07
C LEU A 192 1.58 10.30 13.47
N LEU A 193 2.72 10.96 13.29
CA LEU A 193 2.80 12.33 12.77
C LEU A 193 1.98 12.51 11.49
N ALA A 194 1.03 13.44 11.53
CA ALA A 194 0.15 13.78 10.42
C ALA A 194 -0.19 15.27 10.46
N ASP A 195 -0.22 15.90 9.29
CA ASP A 195 -0.90 17.18 9.13
C ASP A 195 -2.42 17.03 9.14
N ALA A 196 -3.13 18.15 9.24
CA ALA A 196 -4.59 18.15 9.39
C ALA A 196 -5.30 17.38 8.27
N GLN A 197 -4.88 17.55 7.00
CA GLN A 197 -5.47 16.79 5.90
C GLN A 197 -5.13 15.31 5.97
N ARG A 198 -3.88 14.96 6.32
CA ARG A 198 -3.43 13.57 6.39
C ARG A 198 -4.16 12.82 7.50
N PHE A 199 -4.31 13.46 8.65
CA PHE A 199 -5.05 12.90 9.78
C PHE A 199 -6.49 12.56 9.37
N LEU A 200 -7.17 13.48 8.68
CA LEU A 200 -8.52 13.21 8.18
C LEU A 200 -8.53 12.10 7.13
N SER A 201 -7.51 12.03 6.26
CA SER A 201 -7.40 10.97 5.28
C SER A 201 -7.31 9.59 5.94
N LEU A 202 -6.46 9.42 6.94
CA LEU A 202 -6.24 8.12 7.60
C LEU A 202 -7.32 7.76 8.62
N TYR A 203 -7.69 8.70 9.48
CA TYR A 203 -8.30 8.40 10.77
C TYR A 203 -9.69 8.99 10.95
N SER A 204 -10.25 9.70 9.96
CA SER A 204 -11.65 10.15 10.06
C SER A 204 -12.65 9.01 9.87
N GLY A 205 -12.22 7.92 9.23
CA GLY A 205 -13.11 6.87 8.72
C GLY A 205 -14.03 7.35 7.59
N GLU A 206 -13.86 8.58 7.08
CA GLU A 206 -14.73 9.25 6.09
C GLU A 206 -14.09 9.42 4.71
N SER A 207 -12.77 9.39 4.64
CA SER A 207 -12.02 9.69 3.43
C SER A 207 -12.15 8.59 2.37
N VAL A 208 -11.66 8.89 1.16
CA VAL A 208 -11.52 7.91 0.07
C VAL A 208 -10.40 6.88 0.30
N GLU A 209 -9.55 7.07 1.30
CA GLU A 209 -8.50 6.11 1.71
C GLU A 209 -9.06 4.98 2.58
N GLU A 210 -10.23 5.18 3.22
CA GLU A 210 -10.93 4.17 4.00
C GLU A 210 -11.62 3.13 3.08
N LEU A 211 -10.80 2.30 2.43
CA LEU A 211 -11.24 1.33 1.43
C LEU A 211 -11.68 -0.01 2.00
N PHE A 212 -11.27 -0.32 3.23
CA PHE A 212 -11.55 -1.58 3.92
C PHE A 212 -12.43 -1.39 5.15
N PRO A 213 -13.61 -0.74 5.05
CA PRO A 213 -14.42 -0.32 6.19
C PRO A 213 -15.19 -1.49 6.86
N TYR A 214 -14.52 -2.61 7.17
CA TYR A 214 -15.14 -3.78 7.79
C TYR A 214 -15.74 -3.50 9.18
N SER A 215 -15.31 -2.42 9.84
CA SER A 215 -15.86 -1.95 11.11
C SER A 215 -17.02 -0.97 10.96
N GLN A 216 -17.36 -0.56 9.75
CA GLN A 216 -18.38 0.46 9.47
C GLN A 216 -19.46 -0.14 8.54
N PRO A 217 -20.44 -0.91 9.08
CA PRO A 217 -21.39 -1.69 8.27
C PRO A 217 -22.28 -0.85 7.35
N HIS A 218 -22.48 0.44 7.65
CA HIS A 218 -23.21 1.37 6.80
C HIS A 218 -22.42 1.79 5.55
N LYS A 219 -21.10 1.54 5.50
CA LYS A 219 -20.26 1.92 4.38
C LYS A 219 -20.18 0.85 3.33
N ASN A 220 -20.31 1.29 2.08
CA ASN A 220 -20.18 0.44 0.92
C ASN A 220 -18.74 0.46 0.38
N PRO A 221 -17.98 -0.66 0.39
CA PRO A 221 -16.60 -0.72 -0.11
C PRO A 221 -16.59 -0.69 -1.65
N THR A 222 -16.86 0.48 -2.20
CA THR A 222 -17.11 0.69 -3.64
C THR A 222 -15.89 0.30 -4.48
N ALA A 223 -14.67 0.57 -4.02
CA ALA A 223 -13.46 0.22 -4.73
C ALA A 223 -13.32 -1.29 -4.94
N LEU A 224 -13.59 -2.10 -3.91
CA LEU A 224 -13.53 -3.57 -3.99
C LEU A 224 -14.65 -4.14 -4.86
N LYS A 225 -15.87 -3.57 -4.76
CA LYS A 225 -17.02 -4.04 -5.54
C LYS A 225 -16.93 -3.72 -7.03
N LYS A 226 -16.35 -2.56 -7.39
CA LYS A 226 -16.30 -2.08 -8.78
C LYS A 226 -14.99 -2.42 -9.49
N SER A 227 -13.90 -2.66 -8.77
CA SER A 227 -12.66 -3.13 -9.39
C SER A 227 -12.91 -4.45 -10.12
N ARG A 228 -12.34 -4.58 -11.32
CA ARG A 228 -12.39 -5.79 -12.16
C ARG A 228 -11.05 -6.54 -12.16
N VAL A 229 -10.05 -6.03 -11.45
CA VAL A 229 -8.71 -6.59 -11.43
C VAL A 229 -8.68 -7.81 -10.51
N PRO A 230 -8.16 -8.97 -10.95
CA PRO A 230 -7.98 -10.13 -10.08
C PRO A 230 -7.20 -9.74 -8.82
N THR A 231 -7.64 -10.19 -7.65
CA THR A 231 -7.08 -9.75 -6.37
C THR A 231 -6.69 -10.93 -5.48
N LEU A 232 -5.47 -10.92 -4.94
CA LEU A 232 -5.06 -11.77 -3.83
C LEU A 232 -5.05 -10.92 -2.54
N VAL A 233 -5.70 -11.41 -1.50
CA VAL A 233 -5.65 -10.83 -0.15
C VAL A 233 -4.86 -11.77 0.74
N LEU A 234 -3.81 -11.25 1.38
CA LEU A 234 -3.02 -11.95 2.38
C LEU A 234 -3.22 -11.24 3.71
N LEU A 235 -3.86 -11.90 4.67
CA LEU A 235 -4.05 -11.43 6.03
C LEU A 235 -3.01 -12.08 6.94
N ALA A 236 -2.45 -11.32 7.86
CA ALA A 236 -1.65 -11.86 8.95
C ALA A 236 -2.60 -12.34 10.06
N GLU A 237 -2.42 -13.56 10.57
CA GLU A 237 -3.30 -14.11 11.62
C GLU A 237 -3.21 -13.31 12.92
N LYS A 238 -2.00 -12.85 13.28
CA LYS A 238 -1.72 -12.09 14.50
C LYS A 238 -1.46 -10.61 14.21
N ASP A 239 -2.17 -10.05 13.24
CA ASP A 239 -2.04 -8.65 12.88
C ASP A 239 -2.39 -7.73 14.05
N GLU A 240 -1.41 -6.99 14.57
CA GLU A 240 -1.56 -6.11 15.73
C GLU A 240 -2.45 -4.88 15.46
N PHE A 241 -2.84 -4.63 14.21
CA PHE A 241 -3.78 -3.56 13.83
C PHE A 241 -5.19 -4.07 13.55
N ALA A 242 -5.44 -5.38 13.69
CA ALA A 242 -6.76 -5.96 13.54
C ALA A 242 -7.57 -5.81 14.84
N ASP A 243 -8.72 -5.13 14.76
CA ASP A 243 -9.67 -4.97 15.88
C ASP A 243 -10.60 -6.18 16.07
N ARG A 244 -10.41 -7.23 15.27
CA ARG A 244 -11.23 -8.44 15.23
C ARG A 244 -10.43 -9.60 14.64
N PRO A 245 -10.88 -10.86 14.81
CA PRO A 245 -10.17 -12.01 14.27
C PRO A 245 -9.96 -11.94 12.75
N ALA A 246 -8.78 -12.35 12.27
CA ALA A 246 -8.43 -12.36 10.84
C ALA A 246 -9.47 -13.10 9.98
N LYS A 247 -10.09 -14.16 10.52
CA LYS A 247 -11.18 -14.90 9.85
C LYS A 247 -12.38 -14.01 9.53
N LYS A 248 -12.76 -13.08 10.42
CA LYS A 248 -13.87 -12.16 10.20
C LYS A 248 -13.54 -11.10 9.15
N ILE A 249 -12.29 -10.65 9.11
CA ILE A 249 -11.80 -9.75 8.06
C ILE A 249 -11.77 -10.49 6.71
N ALA A 250 -11.36 -11.76 6.71
CA ALA A 250 -11.36 -12.60 5.51
C ALA A 250 -12.77 -12.79 4.93
N GLU A 251 -13.73 -13.20 5.76
CA GLU A 251 -15.15 -13.32 5.40
C GLU A 251 -15.69 -12.00 4.82
N TRP A 252 -15.28 -10.85 5.39
CA TRP A 252 -15.65 -9.55 4.84
C TRP A 252 -15.06 -9.30 3.46
N PHE A 253 -13.77 -9.59 3.22
CA PHE A 253 -13.17 -9.44 1.89
C PHE A 253 -13.84 -10.35 0.86
N ASP A 254 -14.05 -11.63 1.18
CA ASP A 254 -14.71 -12.59 0.28
C ASP A 254 -16.13 -12.14 -0.10
N GLY A 255 -16.88 -11.57 0.83
CA GLY A 255 -18.22 -11.05 0.57
C GLY A 255 -18.28 -9.77 -0.30
N HIS A 256 -17.16 -9.04 -0.41
CA HIS A 256 -17.15 -7.68 -0.99
C HIS A 256 -16.30 -7.54 -2.26
N ILE A 257 -15.33 -8.42 -2.52
CA ILE A 257 -14.57 -8.40 -3.76
C ILE A 257 -15.37 -9.11 -4.87
N ARG A 258 -15.68 -8.38 -5.94
CA ARG A 258 -16.44 -8.95 -7.08
C ARG A 258 -15.55 -9.46 -8.21
N ALA A 259 -14.35 -8.89 -8.35
CA ALA A 259 -13.36 -9.46 -9.25
C ALA A 259 -12.97 -10.86 -8.77
N PRO A 260 -12.48 -11.73 -9.68
CA PRO A 260 -11.99 -13.02 -9.26
C PRO A 260 -10.85 -12.90 -8.24
N HIS A 261 -11.02 -13.49 -7.06
CA HIS A 261 -10.13 -13.26 -5.93
C HIS A 261 -9.78 -14.54 -5.17
N ARG A 262 -8.80 -14.40 -4.26
CA ARG A 262 -8.50 -15.39 -3.23
C ARG A 262 -8.11 -14.65 -1.96
N VAL A 263 -8.66 -15.07 -0.83
CA VAL A 263 -8.26 -14.58 0.49
C VAL A 263 -7.50 -15.69 1.21
N VAL A 264 -6.35 -15.36 1.80
CA VAL A 264 -5.49 -16.29 2.53
C VAL A 264 -5.09 -15.66 3.85
N ILE A 265 -5.19 -16.43 4.93
CA ILE A 265 -4.64 -16.05 6.23
C ILE A 265 -3.31 -16.77 6.40
N VAL A 266 -2.25 -16.02 6.66
CA VAL A 266 -0.93 -16.56 6.97
C VAL A 266 -0.86 -16.78 8.49
N PRO A 267 -0.67 -18.02 8.97
CA PRO A 267 -0.75 -18.33 10.39
C PRO A 267 0.46 -17.79 11.16
N LYS A 268 0.23 -17.43 12.42
CA LYS A 268 1.22 -17.08 13.46
C LYS A 268 2.12 -15.87 13.17
N VAL A 269 1.89 -15.13 12.09
CA VAL A 269 2.69 -13.96 11.72
C VAL A 269 2.03 -12.64 12.15
N PRO A 270 2.84 -11.61 12.48
CA PRO A 270 2.36 -10.25 12.75
C PRO A 270 2.05 -9.49 11.45
N HIS A 271 1.59 -8.23 11.55
CA HIS A 271 1.29 -7.34 10.42
C HIS A 271 2.43 -7.23 9.39
N SER A 272 3.66 -7.40 9.86
CA SER A 272 4.86 -7.34 9.03
C SER A 272 5.12 -8.59 8.19
N PHE A 273 4.40 -9.69 8.43
CA PHE A 273 4.71 -11.04 7.91
C PHE A 273 6.10 -11.57 8.29
N LYS A 274 6.71 -11.02 9.35
CA LYS A 274 7.99 -11.51 9.85
C LYS A 274 7.89 -13.02 10.13
N ASP A 275 8.89 -13.76 9.67
CA ASP A 275 9.01 -15.22 9.78
C ASP A 275 8.01 -16.01 8.90
N GLY A 276 7.21 -15.34 8.06
CA GLY A 276 6.31 -15.95 7.09
C GLY A 276 6.56 -15.53 5.64
N GLU A 277 7.74 -15.00 5.33
CA GLU A 277 8.08 -14.47 4.01
C GLU A 277 7.93 -15.54 2.91
N LYS A 278 8.27 -16.79 3.22
CA LYS A 278 8.17 -17.91 2.28
C LYS A 278 6.73 -18.31 1.99
N GLU A 279 5.88 -18.32 3.01
CA GLU A 279 4.44 -18.59 2.90
C GLU A 279 3.77 -17.51 2.06
N VAL A 280 4.09 -16.24 2.32
CA VAL A 280 3.65 -15.10 1.52
C VAL A 280 4.08 -15.26 0.06
N ALA A 281 5.38 -15.49 -0.18
CA ALA A 281 5.91 -15.65 -1.53
C ALA A 281 5.28 -16.84 -2.26
N ARG A 282 5.04 -17.97 -1.56
CA ARG A 282 4.35 -19.14 -2.12
C ARG A 282 2.93 -18.78 -2.56
N ALA A 283 2.17 -18.09 -1.71
CA ALA A 283 0.80 -17.67 -2.03
C ALA A 283 0.79 -16.72 -3.24
N ILE A 284 1.71 -15.75 -3.29
CA ILE A 284 1.85 -14.84 -4.42
C ILE A 284 2.19 -15.61 -5.69
N ARG A 285 3.21 -16.48 -5.67
CA ARG A 285 3.61 -17.28 -6.85
C ARG A 285 2.46 -18.12 -7.40
N GLN A 286 1.62 -18.70 -6.53
CA GLN A 286 0.43 -19.42 -6.98
C GLN A 286 -0.58 -18.50 -7.69
N PHE A 287 -0.75 -17.26 -7.19
CA PHE A 287 -1.64 -16.27 -7.80
C PHE A 287 -1.11 -15.73 -9.14
N LEU A 288 0.21 -15.68 -9.32
CA LEU A 288 0.83 -15.25 -10.59
C LEU A 288 0.68 -16.29 -11.72
N ARG A 289 0.35 -17.54 -11.40
CA ARG A 289 0.17 -18.58 -12.42
C ARG A 289 -1.01 -18.23 -13.33
N PRO A 290 -0.90 -18.50 -14.65
CA PRO A 290 -2.04 -18.38 -15.54
C PRO A 290 -3.20 -19.22 -15.00
N ARG A 291 -4.41 -18.66 -15.00
CA ARG A 291 -5.59 -19.48 -14.77
C ARG A 291 -5.71 -20.40 -15.96
N LYS A 292 -5.76 -21.72 -15.71
CA LYS A 292 -6.20 -22.66 -16.73
C LYS A 292 -7.61 -22.21 -17.13
N THR A 293 -7.77 -21.80 -18.38
CA THR A 293 -9.10 -21.73 -19.00
C THR A 293 -9.69 -23.13 -18.89
N GLN A 294 -10.76 -23.25 -18.11
CA GLN A 294 -11.72 -24.35 -18.29
C GLN A 294 -12.49 -24.09 -19.58
#